data_AF-A0A6A6W7U3-F1
#
_entry.id   AF-A0A6A6W7U3-F1
#
_cell.length_a   1.000
_cell.length_b   1.000
_cell.length_c   1.000
_cell.angle_alpha   90.00
_cell.angle_beta   90.00
_cell.angle_gamma   90.00
#
_symmetry.space_group_name_H-M   'P 1'
#
loop_
_entity.id
_entity.type
_entity.pdbx_description
1 polymer ?
#
loop_
_entity_poly.entity_id
_entity_poly.type
_entity_poly.pdbx_seq_one_letter_code
_entity_poly.pdbx_strand_id
1 'polypeptide(L)'
;MGVIHDPPDHKHNNSHILSANLALHSSISPLIPYSGLILTVALVIIFIFRYIFELFLLTRIYGKTYLSLNEVNRRGFINHHIAGIAKITMLVTGAYPLFLVFFEGATLHHKFGHSNTVTLGDIFIVLNHLFCAMYIFELFFRAKLSPVAIMHHIGAIVIAQSAIAVTVATEHAQDGVLDFLLCIIWGIFDVIAEFWPHVAIILYRCHPTKHEFLAKVFASACITTFAGTVIETVVVMWLFGSLWYRWTLVFKIVTPILHCVFSAAQLWGAWNFRSMWLRQRRFIEEERVKESGMDLREEGRMVAENTRSGV
;
A
#
# COMPACT_ATOMS: atom_id res chain seq x y z
N MET A 1 9.20 -55.36 -33.53
CA MET A 1 8.86 -54.05 -34.13
C MET A 1 7.57 -53.63 -33.46
N GLY A 2 7.56 -52.85 -32.39
CA GLY A 2 8.06 -51.48 -32.23
C GLY A 2 6.98 -50.80 -31.41
N VAL A 3 6.96 -51.06 -30.10
CA VAL A 3 5.98 -50.51 -29.16
C VAL A 3 6.31 -49.03 -29.00
N ILE A 4 5.43 -48.18 -29.53
CA ILE A 4 5.51 -46.73 -29.36
C ILE A 4 5.12 -46.45 -27.91
N HIS A 5 6.11 -46.08 -27.10
CA HIS A 5 5.88 -45.50 -25.79
C HIS A 5 5.44 -44.05 -26.00
N ASP A 6 4.19 -43.74 -25.69
CA ASP A 6 3.76 -42.36 -25.49
C ASP A 6 4.55 -41.76 -24.32
N PRO A 7 5.04 -40.51 -24.45
CA PRO A 7 5.74 -39.85 -23.36
C PRO A 7 4.76 -39.56 -22.21
N PRO A 8 5.24 -39.53 -20.95
CA PRO A 8 4.40 -39.24 -19.81
C PRO A 8 3.89 -37.80 -19.93
N ASP A 9 2.56 -37.70 -20.00
CA ASP A 9 1.80 -36.46 -19.94
C ASP A 9 2.03 -35.82 -18.56
N HIS A 10 3.06 -34.97 -18.46
CA HIS A 10 3.30 -34.12 -17.28
C HIS A 10 2.20 -33.05 -17.22
N LYS A 11 0.99 -33.46 -16.86
CA LYS A 11 -0.06 -32.55 -16.38
C LYS A 11 0.40 -31.97 -15.05
N HIS A 12 1.02 -30.79 -15.12
CA HIS A 12 1.17 -29.92 -13.97
C HIS A 12 -0.23 -29.63 -13.40
N ASN A 13 -0.54 -30.29 -12.29
CA ASN A 13 -1.83 -30.27 -11.60
C ASN A 13 -2.14 -28.92 -10.90
N ASN A 14 -1.48 -27.83 -11.30
CA ASN A 14 -1.56 -26.51 -10.67
C ASN A 14 -2.64 -25.62 -11.30
N SER A 15 -3.28 -26.04 -12.39
CA SER A 15 -4.33 -25.27 -13.05
C SER A 15 -5.66 -25.29 -12.30
N HIS A 16 -5.90 -26.21 -11.37
CA HIS A 16 -7.19 -26.32 -10.70
C HIS A 16 -7.56 -25.15 -9.78
N ILE A 17 -6.59 -24.36 -9.28
CA ILE A 17 -6.86 -23.30 -8.29
C ILE A 17 -7.48 -22.05 -8.93
N LEU A 18 -7.16 -21.72 -10.20
CA LEU A 18 -7.66 -20.50 -10.86
C LEU A 18 -8.51 -20.77 -12.12
N SER A 19 -8.48 -21.98 -12.69
CA SER A 19 -9.00 -22.22 -14.04
C SER A 19 -10.50 -22.49 -14.12
N ALA A 20 -11.11 -23.07 -13.09
CA ALA A 20 -12.40 -23.77 -13.24
C ALA A 20 -13.64 -22.92 -12.92
N ASN A 21 -13.54 -21.90 -12.06
CA ASN A 21 -14.71 -21.17 -11.55
C ASN A 21 -14.80 -19.67 -11.90
N LEU A 22 -13.79 -19.12 -12.61
CA LEU A 22 -13.87 -17.76 -13.17
C LEU A 22 -14.80 -17.78 -14.39
N ALA A 23 -16.09 -17.89 -14.11
CA ALA A 23 -17.17 -18.11 -15.05
C ALA A 23 -17.15 -17.04 -16.17
N LEU A 24 -16.79 -17.54 -17.34
CA LEU A 24 -17.08 -17.01 -18.67
C LEU A 24 -18.40 -16.20 -18.69
N HIS A 25 -18.32 -14.94 -19.13
CA HIS A 25 -19.43 -14.09 -19.63
C HIS A 25 -20.29 -13.27 -18.66
N SER A 26 -19.84 -12.99 -17.43
CA SER A 26 -20.61 -12.08 -16.55
C SER A 26 -19.79 -10.88 -16.09
N SER A 27 -20.41 -9.69 -16.19
CA SER A 27 -19.92 -8.43 -15.59
C SER A 27 -19.48 -8.67 -14.14
N ILE A 28 -18.41 -8.01 -13.67
CA ILE A 28 -17.91 -8.18 -12.30
C ILE A 28 -18.92 -7.80 -11.21
N SER A 29 -19.86 -6.90 -11.53
CA SER A 29 -20.92 -6.47 -10.62
C SER A 29 -21.99 -5.68 -11.39
N PRO A 30 -23.28 -5.74 -10.96
CA PRO A 30 -24.32 -4.85 -11.47
C PRO A 30 -24.09 -3.37 -11.10
N LEU A 31 -23.17 -3.06 -10.18
CA LEU A 31 -22.88 -1.70 -9.74
C LEU A 31 -21.98 -0.90 -10.70
N ILE A 32 -21.38 -1.53 -11.72
CA ILE A 32 -20.43 -0.86 -12.62
C ILE A 32 -20.99 0.43 -13.25
N PRO A 33 -22.25 0.50 -13.73
CA PRO A 33 -22.81 1.74 -14.28
C PRO A 33 -22.85 2.90 -13.27
N TYR A 34 -22.76 2.61 -11.96
CA TYR A 34 -22.76 3.59 -10.88
C TYR A 34 -21.34 3.93 -10.38
N SER A 35 -20.28 3.48 -11.05
CA SER A 35 -18.87 3.69 -10.65
C SER A 35 -18.54 5.16 -10.32
N GLY A 36 -18.95 6.11 -11.16
CA GLY A 36 -18.75 7.54 -10.91
C GLY A 36 -19.46 8.07 -9.66
N LEU A 37 -20.65 7.55 -9.37
CA LEU A 37 -21.40 7.87 -8.15
C LEU A 37 -20.71 7.28 -6.92
N ILE A 38 -20.28 6.01 -6.98
CA ILE A 38 -19.57 5.35 -5.88
C ILE A 38 -18.26 6.09 -5.56
N LEU A 39 -17.49 6.47 -6.59
CA LEU A 39 -16.27 7.27 -6.41
C LEU A 39 -16.55 8.60 -5.71
N THR A 40 -17.60 9.30 -6.15
CA THR A 40 -17.99 10.60 -5.62
C THR A 40 -18.43 10.48 -4.16
N VAL A 41 -19.23 9.46 -3.83
CA VAL A 41 -19.63 9.16 -2.45
C VAL A 41 -18.41 8.86 -1.58
N ALA A 42 -17.46 8.05 -2.08
CA ALA A 42 -16.22 7.76 -1.36
C ALA A 42 -15.39 9.03 -1.09
N LEU A 43 -15.25 9.92 -2.08
CA LEU A 43 -14.58 11.21 -1.91
C LEU A 43 -15.28 12.11 -0.87
N VAL A 44 -16.61 12.17 -0.89
CA VAL A 44 -17.40 12.92 0.10
C VAL A 44 -17.18 12.36 1.51
N ILE A 45 -17.22 11.03 1.67
CA ILE A 45 -16.96 10.37 2.95
C ILE A 45 -15.55 10.72 3.46
N ILE A 46 -14.53 10.60 2.61
CA ILE A 46 -13.15 10.96 2.96
C ILE A 46 -13.04 12.44 3.37
N PHE A 47 -13.73 13.35 2.66
CA PHE A 47 -13.76 14.77 2.99
C PHE A 47 -14.41 15.04 4.37
N ILE A 48 -15.51 14.36 4.69
CA ILE A 48 -16.17 14.46 6.00
C ILE A 48 -15.23 13.96 7.10
N PHE A 49 -14.58 12.81 6.90
CA PHE A 49 -13.58 12.32 7.85
C PHE A 49 -12.43 13.30 8.04
N ARG A 50 -11.91 13.90 6.95
CA ARG A 50 -10.91 14.97 7.04
C ARG A 50 -11.37 16.11 7.93
N TYR A 51 -12.60 16.58 7.76
CA TYR A 51 -13.16 17.69 8.54
C TYR A 51 -13.23 17.34 10.05
N ILE A 52 -13.71 16.14 10.38
CA ILE A 52 -13.78 15.65 11.77
C ILE A 52 -12.38 15.51 12.39
N PHE A 53 -11.41 15.00 11.62
CA PHE A 53 -10.04 14.80 12.08
C PHE A 53 -9.35 16.12 12.40
N GLU A 54 -9.48 17.09 11.49
CA GLU A 54 -8.82 18.39 11.59
C GLU A 54 -9.35 19.22 12.76
N LEU A 55 -10.66 19.24 12.96
CA LEU A 55 -11.29 20.09 13.98
C LEU A 55 -11.29 19.47 15.37
N PHE A 56 -11.48 18.14 15.47
CA PHE A 56 -11.79 17.51 16.74
C PHE A 56 -10.82 16.40 17.13
N LEU A 57 -10.62 15.40 16.27
CA LEU A 57 -9.98 14.17 16.73
C LEU A 57 -8.47 14.35 16.95
N LEU A 58 -7.77 14.99 16.02
CA LEU A 58 -6.30 15.12 16.12
C LEU A 58 -5.88 16.17 17.14
N THR A 59 -6.66 17.24 17.31
CA THR A 59 -6.46 18.23 18.37
C THR A 59 -6.63 17.58 19.75
N ARG A 60 -7.58 16.64 19.90
CA ARG A 60 -7.81 15.93 21.16
C ARG A 60 -6.79 14.82 21.44
N ILE A 61 -6.43 14.01 20.44
CA ILE A 61 -5.51 12.87 20.62
C ILE A 61 -4.05 13.33 20.74
N TYR A 62 -3.61 14.25 19.87
CA TYR A 62 -2.20 14.64 19.78
C TYR A 62 -1.90 16.00 20.43
N GLY A 63 -2.92 16.83 20.68
CA GLY A 63 -2.78 18.09 21.42
C GLY A 63 -1.67 18.99 20.90
N LYS A 64 -0.68 19.26 21.76
CA LYS A 64 0.45 20.15 21.47
C LYS A 64 1.27 19.68 20.26
N THR A 65 1.46 18.38 20.08
CA THR A 65 2.23 17.84 18.95
C THR A 65 1.62 18.29 17.64
N TYR A 66 0.31 18.09 17.46
CA TYR A 66 -0.41 18.48 16.24
C TYR A 66 -0.43 20.00 16.04
N LEU A 67 -0.71 20.76 17.11
CA LEU A 67 -0.80 22.23 17.04
C LEU A 67 0.55 22.90 16.75
N SER A 68 1.67 22.25 17.09
CA SER A 68 3.02 22.75 16.82
C SER A 68 3.49 22.53 15.37
N LEU A 69 2.77 21.72 14.58
CA LEU A 69 3.14 21.46 13.18
C LEU A 69 2.83 22.67 12.30
N ASN A 70 3.76 23.02 11.42
CA ASN A 70 3.49 23.94 10.32
C ASN A 70 2.44 23.36 9.35
N GLU A 71 1.84 24.22 8.53
CA GLU A 71 0.71 23.85 7.67
C GLU A 71 1.02 22.68 6.72
N VAL A 72 2.23 22.64 6.16
CA VAL A 72 2.67 21.56 5.26
C VAL A 72 2.69 20.22 5.99
N ASN A 73 3.30 20.18 7.18
CA ASN A 73 3.38 18.97 7.99
C ASN A 73 2.04 18.59 8.60
N ARG A 74 1.20 19.56 8.93
CA ARG A 74 -0.15 19.37 9.48
C ARG A 74 -1.07 18.70 8.47
N ARG A 75 -1.14 19.21 7.23
CA ARG A 75 -1.86 18.56 6.13
C ARG A 75 -1.34 17.16 5.86
N GLY A 76 -0.02 16.99 5.83
CA GLY A 76 0.60 15.67 5.73
C GLY A 76 0.16 14.73 6.86
N PHE A 77 0.10 15.20 8.10
CA PHE A 77 -0.26 14.41 9.28
C PHE A 77 -1.70 13.93 9.23
N ILE A 78 -2.64 14.82 8.89
CA ILE A 78 -4.04 14.48 8.64
C ILE A 78 -4.14 13.42 7.54
N ASN A 79 -3.44 13.64 6.42
CA ASN A 79 -3.45 12.72 5.29
C ASN A 79 -3.01 11.30 5.66
N HIS A 80 -1.92 11.12 6.43
CA HIS A 80 -1.49 9.76 6.78
C HIS A 80 -2.50 9.03 7.67
N HIS A 81 -3.27 9.74 8.50
CA HIS A 81 -4.34 9.11 9.28
C HIS A 81 -5.49 8.68 8.40
N ILE A 82 -5.97 9.56 7.53
CA ILE A 82 -7.04 9.25 6.58
C ILE A 82 -6.67 8.08 5.69
N ALA A 83 -5.47 8.13 5.09
CA ALA A 83 -4.95 7.05 4.26
C ALA A 83 -4.82 5.75 5.07
N GLY A 84 -4.28 5.81 6.29
CA GLY A 84 -4.18 4.64 7.17
C GLY A 84 -5.54 4.01 7.50
N ILE A 85 -6.55 4.82 7.79
CA ILE A 85 -7.92 4.34 8.09
C ILE A 85 -8.59 3.76 6.85
N ALA A 86 -8.45 4.41 5.70
CA ALA A 86 -8.95 3.87 4.43
C ALA A 86 -8.31 2.51 4.14
N LYS A 87 -6.99 2.40 4.30
CA LYS A 87 -6.22 1.15 4.15
C LYS A 87 -6.69 0.05 5.10
N ILE A 88 -6.88 0.35 6.40
CA ILE A 88 -7.44 -0.60 7.37
C ILE A 88 -8.84 -1.06 6.94
N THR A 89 -9.69 -0.11 6.52
CA THR A 89 -11.06 -0.41 6.07
C THR A 89 -11.04 -1.34 4.87
N MET A 90 -10.15 -1.09 3.90
CA MET A 90 -9.97 -1.95 2.72
C MET A 90 -9.47 -3.35 3.09
N LEU A 91 -8.48 -3.46 3.98
CA LEU A 91 -7.97 -4.76 4.41
C LEU A 91 -9.01 -5.59 5.15
N VAL A 92 -9.70 -4.99 6.13
CA VAL A 92 -10.70 -5.69 6.94
C VAL A 92 -11.90 -6.12 6.08
N THR A 93 -12.41 -5.22 5.24
CA THR A 93 -13.58 -5.49 4.40
C THR A 93 -13.22 -6.42 3.23
N GLY A 94 -12.01 -6.32 2.69
CA GLY A 94 -11.52 -7.11 1.57
C GLY A 94 -11.05 -8.52 1.96
N ALA A 95 -10.65 -8.75 3.21
CA ALA A 95 -10.10 -10.05 3.63
C ALA A 95 -11.05 -11.23 3.35
N TYR A 96 -12.32 -11.09 3.71
CA TYR A 96 -13.34 -12.13 3.48
C TYR A 96 -13.56 -12.46 1.99
N PRO A 97 -13.91 -11.50 1.11
CA PRO A 97 -14.16 -11.79 -0.29
C PRO A 97 -12.91 -12.30 -1.01
N LEU A 98 -11.72 -11.84 -0.62
CA LEU A 98 -10.46 -12.36 -1.15
C LEU A 98 -10.27 -13.83 -0.80
N PHE A 99 -10.48 -14.18 0.46
CA PHE A 99 -10.32 -15.55 0.91
C PHE A 99 -11.23 -16.49 0.11
N LEU A 100 -12.51 -16.13 -0.03
CA LEU A 100 -13.47 -16.94 -0.78
C LEU A 100 -13.11 -17.09 -2.25
N VAL A 101 -12.75 -15.99 -2.93
CA VAL A 101 -12.48 -16.02 -4.37
C VAL A 101 -11.20 -16.77 -4.69
N PHE A 102 -10.13 -16.56 -3.91
CA PHE A 102 -8.81 -17.12 -4.24
C PHE A 102 -8.55 -18.50 -3.63
N PHE A 103 -9.18 -18.86 -2.51
CA PHE A 103 -8.90 -20.11 -1.80
C PHE A 103 -10.08 -21.09 -1.78
N GLU A 104 -11.32 -20.60 -1.84
CA GLU A 104 -12.52 -21.47 -1.86
C GLU A 104 -13.17 -21.58 -3.25
N GLY A 105 -12.61 -20.91 -4.26
CA GLY A 105 -13.10 -20.97 -5.63
C GLY A 105 -14.47 -20.30 -5.83
N ALA A 106 -14.86 -19.37 -4.94
CA ALA A 106 -16.05 -18.56 -5.11
C ALA A 106 -15.93 -17.63 -6.32
N THR A 107 -17.07 -17.32 -6.94
CA THR A 107 -17.15 -16.35 -8.04
C THR A 107 -17.49 -14.96 -7.52
N LEU A 108 -17.25 -13.92 -8.33
CA LEU A 108 -17.61 -12.54 -7.99
C LEU A 108 -19.12 -12.36 -7.72
N HIS A 109 -19.97 -13.25 -8.23
CA HIS A 109 -21.42 -13.23 -8.01
C HIS A 109 -21.88 -13.93 -6.72
N HIS A 110 -20.97 -14.59 -6.00
CA HIS A 110 -21.31 -15.18 -4.70
C HIS A 110 -21.74 -14.10 -3.72
N LYS A 111 -22.60 -14.47 -2.78
CA LYS A 111 -23.13 -13.55 -1.78
C LYS A 111 -22.09 -13.21 -0.72
N PHE A 112 -22.08 -11.95 -0.28
CA PHE A 112 -21.21 -11.47 0.78
C PHE A 112 -21.81 -11.83 2.16
N GLY A 113 -21.18 -12.79 2.85
CA GLY A 113 -21.67 -13.31 4.13
C GLY A 113 -23.07 -13.91 4.00
N HIS A 114 -23.97 -13.52 4.90
CA HIS A 114 -25.38 -13.93 4.88
C HIS A 114 -26.29 -12.97 4.07
N SER A 115 -25.71 -12.11 3.23
CA SER A 115 -26.49 -11.15 2.45
C SER A 115 -27.31 -11.83 1.35
N ASN A 116 -28.55 -11.38 1.15
CA ASN A 116 -29.38 -11.85 0.04
C ASN A 116 -29.14 -11.03 -1.24
N THR A 117 -28.57 -9.83 -1.13
CA THR A 117 -28.46 -8.87 -2.24
C THR A 117 -27.02 -8.64 -2.66
N VAL A 118 -26.14 -8.35 -1.70
CA VAL A 118 -24.75 -7.92 -1.92
C VAL A 118 -23.88 -9.12 -2.33
N THR A 119 -23.10 -8.93 -3.38
CA THR A 119 -22.15 -9.91 -3.92
C THR A 119 -20.69 -9.57 -3.58
N LEU A 120 -19.77 -10.54 -3.72
CA LEU A 120 -18.34 -10.30 -3.53
C LEU A 120 -17.80 -9.24 -4.52
N GLY A 121 -18.29 -9.27 -5.76
CA GLY A 121 -17.96 -8.29 -6.80
C GLY A 121 -18.40 -6.87 -6.44
N ASP A 122 -19.58 -6.71 -5.84
CA ASP A 122 -20.05 -5.40 -5.34
C ASP A 122 -19.07 -4.81 -4.31
N ILE A 123 -18.60 -5.66 -3.39
CA ILE A 123 -17.61 -5.25 -2.39
C ILE A 123 -16.30 -4.84 -3.07
N PHE A 124 -15.77 -5.63 -4.02
CA PHE A 124 -14.54 -5.27 -4.72
C PHE A 124 -14.66 -3.98 -5.54
N ILE A 125 -15.80 -3.71 -6.18
CA ILE A 125 -16.05 -2.44 -6.85
C ILE A 125 -15.99 -1.26 -5.87
N VAL A 126 -16.64 -1.40 -4.71
CA VAL A 126 -16.63 -0.34 -3.68
C VAL A 126 -15.22 -0.13 -3.14
N LEU A 127 -14.46 -1.19 -2.87
CA LEU A 127 -13.08 -1.10 -2.39
C LEU A 127 -12.15 -0.48 -3.44
N ASN A 128 -12.29 -0.84 -4.72
CA ASN A 128 -11.51 -0.25 -5.80
C ASN A 128 -11.76 1.27 -5.91
N HIS A 129 -13.01 1.71 -5.77
CA HIS A 129 -13.33 3.14 -5.75
C HIS A 129 -12.87 3.86 -4.48
N LEU A 130 -12.90 3.19 -3.32
CA LEU A 130 -12.32 3.73 -2.09
C LEU A 130 -10.80 3.91 -2.22
N PHE A 131 -10.12 2.94 -2.84
CA PHE A 131 -8.69 3.02 -3.17
C PHE A 131 -8.38 4.21 -4.09
N CYS A 132 -9.12 4.37 -5.20
CA CYS A 132 -8.96 5.52 -6.08
C CYS A 132 -9.28 6.84 -5.37
N ALA A 133 -10.36 6.91 -4.59
CA ALA A 133 -10.75 8.10 -3.84
C ALA A 133 -9.68 8.54 -2.84
N MET A 134 -9.06 7.58 -2.14
CA MET A 134 -7.93 7.83 -1.24
C MET A 134 -6.76 8.49 -1.96
N TYR A 135 -6.36 7.97 -3.12
CA TYR A 135 -5.24 8.55 -3.88
C TYR A 135 -5.56 9.90 -4.52
N ILE A 136 -6.77 10.07 -5.04
CA ILE A 136 -7.26 11.37 -5.53
C ILE A 136 -7.19 12.39 -4.39
N PHE A 137 -7.73 12.04 -3.22
CA PHE A 137 -7.67 12.89 -2.05
C PHE A 137 -6.23 13.23 -1.67
N GLU A 138 -5.32 12.24 -1.65
CA GLU A 138 -3.91 12.47 -1.32
C GLU A 138 -3.23 13.44 -2.29
N LEU A 139 -3.49 13.30 -3.59
CA LEU A 139 -2.97 14.19 -4.64
C LEU A 139 -3.40 15.65 -4.46
N PHE A 140 -4.67 15.89 -4.12
CA PHE A 140 -5.17 17.26 -3.92
C PHE A 140 -4.87 17.82 -2.52
N PHE A 141 -4.84 16.97 -1.51
CA PHE A 141 -4.77 17.41 -0.12
C PHE A 141 -3.33 17.55 0.40
N ARG A 142 -2.36 16.78 -0.09
CA ARG A 142 -0.95 16.96 0.33
C ARG A 142 -0.39 18.27 -0.23
N ALA A 143 0.27 19.05 0.63
CA ALA A 143 0.94 20.27 0.22
C ALA A 143 2.23 20.03 -0.59
N LYS A 144 2.91 18.90 -0.35
CA LYS A 144 4.10 18.47 -1.08
C LYS A 144 4.06 16.96 -1.30
N LEU A 145 4.28 16.56 -2.55
CA LEU A 145 4.44 15.17 -2.97
C LEU A 145 5.69 15.08 -3.85
N SER A 146 6.40 13.95 -3.77
CA SER A 146 7.49 13.71 -4.71
C SER A 146 6.92 13.40 -6.09
N PRO A 147 7.62 13.74 -7.19
CA PRO A 147 7.17 13.39 -8.54
C PRO A 147 6.91 11.89 -8.73
N VAL A 148 7.75 11.05 -8.11
CA VAL A 148 7.58 9.58 -8.13
C VAL A 148 6.26 9.17 -7.46
N ALA A 149 5.92 9.75 -6.31
CA ALA A 149 4.65 9.45 -5.63
C ALA A 149 3.44 9.96 -6.43
N ILE A 150 3.55 11.14 -7.06
CA ILE A 150 2.48 11.67 -7.93
C ILE A 150 2.21 10.69 -9.08
N MET A 151 3.27 10.26 -9.77
CA MET A 151 3.15 9.33 -10.89
C MET A 151 2.63 7.96 -10.44
N HIS A 152 3.07 7.46 -9.27
CA HIS A 152 2.55 6.23 -8.68
C HIS A 152 1.05 6.32 -8.42
N HIS A 153 0.59 7.38 -7.76
CA HIS A 153 -0.84 7.54 -7.44
C HIS A 153 -1.70 7.70 -8.71
N ILE A 154 -1.25 8.52 -9.68
CA ILE A 154 -1.96 8.69 -10.95
C ILE A 154 -2.02 7.35 -11.69
N GLY A 155 -0.89 6.65 -11.78
CA GLY A 155 -0.83 5.33 -12.39
C GLY A 155 -1.79 4.35 -11.71
N ALA A 156 -1.82 4.32 -10.38
CA ALA A 156 -2.66 3.40 -9.61
C ALA A 156 -4.15 3.68 -9.86
N ILE A 157 -4.56 4.95 -9.89
CA ILE A 157 -5.92 5.35 -10.23
C ILE A 157 -6.27 4.94 -11.66
N VAL A 158 -5.41 5.24 -12.63
CA VAL A 158 -5.67 4.95 -14.05
C VAL A 158 -5.80 3.45 -14.28
N ILE A 159 -4.90 2.62 -13.72
CA ILE A 159 -4.95 1.16 -13.84
C ILE A 159 -6.23 0.63 -13.20
N ALA A 160 -6.52 1.00 -11.95
CA ALA A 160 -7.69 0.55 -11.21
C ALA A 160 -9.02 0.91 -11.89
N GLN A 161 -9.11 2.10 -12.49
CA GLN A 161 -10.30 2.53 -13.23
C GLN A 161 -10.39 1.88 -14.61
N SER A 162 -9.26 1.70 -15.29
CA SER A 162 -9.21 1.02 -16.59
C SER A 162 -9.60 -0.45 -16.47
N ALA A 163 -9.17 -1.14 -15.41
CA ALA A 163 -9.55 -2.53 -15.16
C ALA A 163 -11.08 -2.70 -15.08
N ILE A 164 -11.79 -1.78 -14.42
CA ILE A 164 -13.26 -1.77 -14.41
C ILE A 164 -13.79 -1.48 -15.82
N ALA A 165 -13.27 -0.47 -16.52
CA ALA A 165 -13.77 -0.09 -17.84
C ALA A 165 -13.64 -1.24 -18.87
N VAL A 166 -12.51 -1.95 -18.87
CA VAL A 166 -12.27 -3.09 -19.76
C VAL A 166 -13.25 -4.24 -19.49
N THR A 167 -13.70 -4.43 -18.26
CA THR A 167 -14.71 -5.47 -17.95
C THR A 167 -16.06 -5.25 -18.63
N VAL A 168 -16.37 -4.00 -19.02
CA VAL A 168 -17.60 -3.64 -19.75
C VAL A 168 -17.43 -3.76 -21.25
N ALA A 169 -16.20 -3.65 -21.76
CA ALA A 169 -15.90 -3.76 -23.18
C ALA A 169 -16.09 -5.22 -23.64
N THR A 170 -17.14 -5.47 -24.43
CA THR A 170 -17.57 -6.82 -24.84
C THR A 170 -16.48 -7.62 -25.56
N GLU A 171 -15.59 -6.96 -26.29
CA GLU A 171 -14.50 -7.59 -27.04
C GLU A 171 -13.33 -8.08 -26.15
N HIS A 172 -13.21 -7.54 -24.94
CA HIS A 172 -12.12 -7.83 -24.01
C HIS A 172 -12.62 -8.20 -22.60
N ALA A 173 -13.91 -8.54 -22.45
CA ALA A 173 -14.52 -8.75 -21.14
C ALA A 173 -13.85 -9.87 -20.33
N GLN A 174 -13.36 -10.93 -20.98
CA GLN A 174 -12.63 -12.01 -20.30
C GLN A 174 -11.28 -11.54 -19.75
N ASP A 175 -10.50 -10.80 -20.56
CA ASP A 175 -9.26 -10.16 -20.12
C ASP A 175 -9.53 -9.16 -18.99
N GLY A 176 -10.63 -8.40 -19.09
CA GLY A 176 -11.02 -7.41 -18.10
C GLY A 176 -11.29 -8.01 -16.72
N VAL A 177 -11.97 -9.15 -16.62
CA VAL A 177 -12.20 -9.79 -15.31
C VAL A 177 -10.88 -10.29 -14.69
N LEU A 178 -9.99 -10.87 -15.51
CA LEU A 178 -8.69 -11.32 -15.05
C LEU A 178 -7.80 -10.15 -14.62
N ASP A 179 -7.78 -9.08 -15.42
CA ASP A 179 -7.04 -7.86 -15.12
C ASP A 179 -7.58 -7.18 -13.85
N PHE A 180 -8.89 -7.14 -13.68
CA PHE A 180 -9.51 -6.65 -12.44
C PHE A 180 -9.08 -7.46 -11.22
N LEU A 181 -9.11 -8.79 -11.28
CA LEU A 181 -8.63 -9.62 -10.17
C LEU A 181 -7.14 -9.44 -9.90
N LEU A 182 -6.33 -9.33 -10.95
CA LEU A 182 -4.90 -9.04 -10.83
C LEU A 182 -4.68 -7.68 -10.16
N CYS A 183 -5.45 -6.66 -10.55
CA CYS A 183 -5.45 -5.33 -9.93
C CYS A 183 -5.87 -5.38 -8.46
N ILE A 184 -6.85 -6.21 -8.10
CA ILE A 184 -7.23 -6.40 -6.69
C ILE A 184 -6.06 -6.97 -5.88
N ILE A 185 -5.37 -7.99 -6.40
CA ILE A 185 -4.20 -8.57 -5.73
C ILE A 185 -3.08 -7.53 -5.60
N TRP A 186 -2.83 -6.79 -6.66
CA TRP A 186 -1.87 -5.70 -6.66
C TRP A 186 -2.21 -4.65 -5.61
N GLY A 187 -3.47 -4.22 -5.57
CA GLY A 187 -3.98 -3.26 -4.60
C GLY A 187 -3.81 -3.71 -3.15
N ILE A 188 -3.92 -5.02 -2.86
CA ILE A 188 -3.64 -5.54 -1.50
C ILE A 188 -2.18 -5.31 -1.13
N PHE A 189 -1.26 -5.69 -2.01
CA PHE A 189 0.17 -5.54 -1.73
C PHE A 189 0.54 -4.07 -1.56
N ASP A 190 0.02 -3.20 -2.42
CA ASP A 190 0.19 -1.75 -2.30
C ASP A 190 -0.35 -1.24 -0.95
N VAL A 191 -1.59 -1.62 -0.59
CA VAL A 191 -2.20 -1.22 0.70
C VAL A 191 -1.37 -1.67 1.89
N ILE A 192 -0.87 -2.92 1.90
CA ILE A 192 -0.05 -3.46 2.98
C ILE A 192 1.34 -2.79 3.01
N ALA A 193 2.02 -2.73 1.87
CA ALA A 193 3.38 -2.22 1.76
C ALA A 193 3.45 -0.73 2.11
N GLU A 194 2.44 0.06 1.72
CA GLU A 194 2.37 1.47 2.02
C GLU A 194 1.81 1.78 3.41
N PHE A 195 1.03 0.89 4.04
CA PHE A 195 0.42 1.16 5.34
C PHE A 195 1.46 1.50 6.42
N TRP A 196 2.50 0.68 6.55
CA TRP A 196 3.52 0.89 7.57
C TRP A 196 4.34 2.19 7.39
N PRO A 197 4.75 2.57 6.16
CA PRO A 197 5.22 3.93 5.85
C PRO A 197 4.36 5.06 6.41
N HIS A 198 3.03 5.01 6.31
CA HIS A 198 2.16 6.03 6.90
C HIS A 198 2.30 6.08 8.43
N VAL A 199 2.31 4.93 9.09
CA VAL A 199 2.51 4.83 10.54
C VAL A 199 3.89 5.37 10.94
N ALA A 200 4.95 5.03 10.20
CA ALA A 200 6.30 5.50 10.47
C ALA A 200 6.41 7.04 10.44
N ILE A 201 5.76 7.70 9.48
CA ILE A 201 5.77 9.17 9.39
C ILE A 201 4.92 9.82 10.50
N ILE A 202 3.83 9.18 10.94
CA ILE A 202 3.06 9.64 12.11
C ILE A 202 3.95 9.58 13.36
N LEU A 203 4.61 8.45 13.61
CA LEU A 203 5.52 8.25 14.74
C LEU A 203 6.70 9.23 14.71
N TYR A 204 7.25 9.49 13.52
CA TYR A 204 8.29 10.50 13.32
C TYR A 204 7.90 11.89 13.81
N ARG A 205 6.66 12.30 13.55
CA ARG A 205 6.15 13.60 13.99
C ARG A 205 5.78 13.61 15.48
N CYS A 206 5.42 12.46 16.04
CA CYS A 206 5.09 12.35 17.47
C CYS A 206 6.32 12.30 18.38
N HIS A 207 7.45 11.78 17.88
CA HIS A 207 8.65 11.55 18.67
C HIS A 207 9.93 12.07 17.99
N PRO A 208 10.00 13.37 17.62
CA PRO A 208 11.07 13.91 16.78
C PRO A 208 12.48 13.80 17.36
N THR A 209 12.61 13.71 18.69
CA THR A 209 13.88 13.64 19.42
C THR A 209 14.27 12.21 19.83
N LYS A 210 13.40 11.21 19.65
CA LYS A 210 13.70 9.84 20.06
C LYS A 210 14.44 9.09 18.95
N HIS A 211 15.69 9.50 18.68
CA HIS A 211 16.45 9.06 17.52
C HIS A 211 16.64 7.54 17.44
N GLU A 212 16.89 6.85 18.57
CA GLU A 212 17.01 5.38 18.60
C GLU A 212 15.71 4.66 18.21
N PHE A 213 14.58 5.15 18.72
CA PHE A 213 13.26 4.63 18.36
C PHE A 213 12.96 4.85 16.88
N LEU A 214 13.19 6.07 16.38
CA LEU A 214 12.96 6.42 14.98
C LEU A 214 13.87 5.64 14.03
N ALA A 215 15.11 5.36 14.42
CA ALA A 215 16.02 4.54 13.64
C ALA A 215 15.44 3.11 13.45
N LYS A 216 14.89 2.51 14.51
CA LYS A 216 14.24 1.19 14.43
C LYS A 216 12.96 1.23 13.57
N VAL A 217 12.14 2.26 13.73
CA VAL A 217 10.91 2.45 12.94
C VAL A 217 11.23 2.58 11.45
N PHE A 218 12.20 3.42 11.06
CA PHE A 218 12.55 3.59 9.65
C PHE A 218 13.30 2.39 9.06
N ALA A 219 14.11 1.68 9.85
CA ALA A 219 14.70 0.42 9.44
C ALA A 219 13.60 -0.62 9.14
N SER A 220 12.63 -0.75 10.04
CA SER A 220 11.47 -1.61 9.85
C SER A 220 10.69 -1.21 8.59
N ALA A 221 10.40 0.08 8.40
CA ALA A 221 9.71 0.57 7.20
C ALA A 221 10.46 0.28 5.90
N CYS A 222 11.78 0.43 5.89
CA CYS A 222 12.60 0.06 4.76
C CYS A 222 12.51 -1.45 4.46
N ILE A 223 12.66 -2.29 5.48
CA ILE A 223 12.67 -3.75 5.33
C ILE A 223 11.31 -4.26 4.87
N THR A 224 10.22 -3.82 5.50
CA THR A 224 8.87 -4.29 5.15
C THR A 224 8.47 -3.81 3.77
N THR A 225 8.81 -2.58 3.37
CA THR A 225 8.52 -2.08 2.01
C THR A 225 9.29 -2.89 0.98
N PHE A 226 10.59 -3.11 1.20
CA PHE A 226 11.43 -3.89 0.28
C PHE A 226 10.96 -5.35 0.18
N ALA A 227 10.74 -6.02 1.31
CA ALA A 227 10.25 -7.39 1.34
C ALA A 227 8.86 -7.49 0.72
N GLY A 228 7.98 -6.53 1.00
CA GLY A 228 6.66 -6.42 0.39
C GLY A 228 6.73 -6.38 -1.13
N THR A 229 7.54 -5.50 -1.71
CA THR A 229 7.73 -5.41 -3.18
C THR A 229 8.30 -6.70 -3.78
N VAL A 230 9.22 -7.39 -3.10
CA VAL A 230 9.76 -8.67 -3.58
C VAL A 230 8.67 -9.75 -3.57
N ILE A 231 7.92 -9.87 -2.48
CA ILE A 231 6.84 -10.87 -2.36
C ILE A 231 5.73 -10.57 -3.37
N GLU A 232 5.33 -9.31 -3.49
CA GLU A 232 4.38 -8.83 -4.51
C GLU A 232 4.83 -9.24 -5.90
N THR A 233 6.08 -8.94 -6.26
CA THR A 233 6.63 -9.29 -7.58
C THR A 233 6.57 -10.78 -7.84
N VAL A 234 6.94 -11.61 -6.87
CA VAL A 234 6.88 -13.06 -7.01
C VAL A 234 5.43 -13.52 -7.22
N VAL A 235 4.50 -13.06 -6.38
CA VAL A 235 3.10 -13.50 -6.44
C VAL A 235 2.39 -13.01 -7.70
N VAL A 236 2.51 -11.71 -8.01
CA VAL A 236 1.89 -11.09 -9.20
C VAL A 236 2.44 -11.71 -10.47
N MET A 237 3.76 -11.85 -10.61
CA MET A 237 4.35 -12.43 -11.82
C MET A 237 4.11 -13.93 -11.94
N TRP A 238 4.03 -14.65 -10.81
CA TRP A 238 3.61 -16.05 -10.81
C TRP A 238 2.16 -16.21 -11.27
N LEU A 239 1.22 -15.39 -10.77
CA LEU A 239 -0.18 -15.40 -11.21
C LEU A 239 -0.32 -15.01 -12.68
N PHE A 240 0.34 -13.93 -13.08
CA PHE A 240 0.36 -13.47 -14.47
C PHE A 240 0.90 -14.54 -15.42
N GLY A 241 2.02 -15.18 -15.08
CA GLY A 241 2.61 -16.27 -15.84
C GLY A 241 1.75 -17.53 -15.87
N SER A 242 1.08 -17.86 -14.76
CA SER A 242 0.14 -18.99 -14.69
C SER A 242 -1.07 -18.80 -15.61
N LEU A 243 -1.40 -17.56 -15.95
CA LEU A 243 -2.48 -17.18 -16.87
C LEU A 243 -1.98 -16.79 -18.26
N TRP A 244 -0.71 -17.03 -18.59
CA TRP A 244 -0.07 -16.57 -19.83
C TRP A 244 -0.88 -16.83 -21.11
N TYR A 245 -1.48 -18.01 -21.24
CA TYR A 245 -2.24 -18.39 -22.43
C TYR A 245 -3.58 -17.66 -22.57
N ARG A 246 -4.14 -17.12 -21.48
CA ARG A 246 -5.42 -16.41 -21.48
C ARG A 246 -5.29 -14.95 -21.90
N TRP A 247 -4.16 -14.31 -21.61
CA TRP A 247 -3.95 -12.90 -21.93
C TRP A 247 -3.82 -12.66 -23.44
N THR A 248 -4.49 -11.62 -23.93
CA THR A 248 -4.17 -11.03 -25.24
C THR A 248 -2.77 -10.42 -25.27
N LEU A 249 -2.25 -10.19 -26.47
CA LEU A 249 -0.90 -9.67 -26.68
C LEU A 249 -0.68 -8.31 -26.01
N VAL A 250 -1.71 -7.46 -25.96
CA VAL A 250 -1.61 -6.13 -25.35
C VAL A 250 -1.29 -6.25 -23.86
N PHE A 251 -2.03 -7.07 -23.11
CA PHE A 251 -1.77 -7.30 -21.68
C PHE A 251 -0.44 -8.01 -21.43
N LYS A 252 0.00 -8.90 -22.34
CA LYS A 252 1.33 -9.52 -22.26
C LYS A 252 2.48 -8.51 -22.27
N ILE A 253 2.28 -7.36 -22.92
CA ILE A 253 3.28 -6.30 -23.04
C ILE A 253 3.10 -5.25 -21.94
N VAL A 254 1.87 -4.78 -21.75
CA VAL A 254 1.57 -3.64 -20.86
C VAL A 254 1.73 -4.04 -19.39
N THR A 255 1.22 -5.20 -18.96
CA THR A 255 1.24 -5.58 -17.55
C THR A 255 2.67 -5.67 -16.98
N PRO A 256 3.66 -6.33 -17.64
CA PRO A 256 5.04 -6.35 -17.12
C PRO A 256 5.70 -4.97 -17.08
N ILE A 257 5.42 -4.10 -18.05
CA ILE A 257 5.96 -2.74 -18.07
C ILE A 257 5.42 -1.96 -16.87
N LEU A 258 4.11 -2.01 -16.64
CA LEU A 258 3.48 -1.37 -15.48
C LEU A 258 4.06 -1.92 -14.18
N HIS A 259 4.22 -3.25 -14.08
CA HIS A 259 4.78 -3.90 -12.89
C HIS A 259 6.19 -3.38 -12.56
N CYS A 260 7.05 -3.27 -13.57
CA CYS A 260 8.40 -2.72 -13.41
C CYS A 260 8.38 -1.26 -12.92
N VAL A 261 7.52 -0.42 -13.49
CA VAL A 261 7.41 0.99 -13.11
C VAL A 261 6.96 1.15 -11.65
N PHE A 262 5.95 0.39 -11.25
CA PHE A 262 5.42 0.40 -9.87
C PHE A 262 6.43 -0.16 -8.87
N SER A 263 7.07 -1.28 -9.20
CA SER A 263 8.13 -1.85 -8.37
C SER A 263 9.26 -0.85 -8.16
N ALA A 264 9.65 -0.11 -9.20
CA ALA A 264 10.64 0.96 -9.09
C ALA A 264 10.18 2.10 -8.17
N ALA A 265 8.90 2.50 -8.25
CA ALA A 265 8.33 3.52 -7.37
C ALA A 265 8.31 3.08 -5.89
N GLN A 266 7.95 1.83 -5.61
CA GLN A 266 7.98 1.27 -4.26
C GLN A 266 9.41 1.13 -3.72
N LEU A 267 10.36 0.68 -4.54
CA LEU A 267 11.78 0.61 -4.20
C LEU A 267 12.37 2.00 -3.92
N TRP A 268 11.92 3.02 -4.64
CA TRP A 268 12.24 4.41 -4.32
C TRP A 268 11.73 4.81 -2.93
N GLY A 269 10.52 4.37 -2.56
CA GLY A 269 9.99 4.49 -1.20
C GLY A 269 10.91 3.84 -0.15
N ALA A 270 11.31 2.59 -0.37
CA ALA A 270 12.24 1.88 0.51
C ALA A 270 13.59 2.61 0.65
N TRP A 271 14.11 3.14 -0.45
CA TRP A 271 15.34 3.94 -0.46
C TRP A 271 15.22 5.22 0.39
N ASN A 272 14.07 5.89 0.35
CA ASN A 272 13.82 7.07 1.19
C ASN A 272 13.84 6.68 2.67
N PHE A 273 13.21 5.57 3.05
CA PHE A 273 13.24 5.09 4.44
C PHE A 273 14.62 4.66 4.89
N ARG A 274 15.40 4.01 4.02
CA ARG A 274 16.82 3.75 4.27
C ARG A 274 17.59 5.04 4.54
N SER A 275 17.37 6.07 3.73
CA SER A 275 18.01 7.37 3.91
C SER A 275 17.62 8.03 5.23
N MET A 276 16.35 7.93 5.64
CA MET A 276 15.88 8.43 6.93
C MET A 276 16.48 7.64 8.10
N TRP A 277 16.55 6.31 7.99
CA TRP A 277 17.17 5.44 8.99
C TRP A 277 18.65 5.80 9.21
N LEU A 278 19.44 5.92 8.14
CA LEU A 278 20.85 6.31 8.22
C LEU A 278 21.02 7.71 8.83
N ARG A 279 20.10 8.64 8.53
CA ARG A 279 20.10 9.97 9.15
C ARG A 279 19.87 9.90 10.67
N GLN A 280 18.92 9.09 11.13
CA GLN A 280 18.69 8.91 12.58
C GLN A 280 19.90 8.28 13.27
N ARG A 281 20.57 7.31 12.62
CA ARG A 281 21.82 6.73 13.15
C ARG A 281 22.93 7.77 13.33
N ARG A 282 23.03 8.72 12.40
CA ARG A 282 24.01 9.80 12.51
C ARG A 282 23.73 10.71 13.71
N PHE A 283 22.47 11.06 13.96
CA PHE A 283 22.11 11.86 15.14
C PHE A 283 22.45 11.15 16.46
N ILE A 284 22.21 9.83 16.55
CA ILE A 284 22.59 9.04 17.72
C ILE A 284 24.11 9.10 17.96
N GLU A 285 24.91 8.99 16.90
CA GLU A 285 26.36 9.07 17.02
C GLU A 285 26.83 10.48 17.45
N GLU A 286 26.24 11.53 16.88
CA GLU A 286 26.52 12.92 17.26
C GLU A 286 26.16 13.22 18.73
N GLU A 287 25.09 12.64 19.26
CA GLU A 287 24.70 12.74 20.67
C GLU A 287 25.70 12.01 21.58
N ARG A 288 26.10 10.78 21.24
CA ARG A 288 27.09 10.00 22.00
C ARG A 288 28.46 10.67 22.07
N VAL A 289 28.91 11.28 20.97
CA VAL A 289 30.17 12.04 20.93
C VAL A 289 30.08 13.30 21.80
N LYS A 290 28.93 13.99 21.84
CA LYS A 290 28.74 15.16 22.70
C LYS A 290 28.73 14.79 24.18
N GLU A 291 28.06 13.70 24.55
CA GLU A 291 28.03 13.19 25.93
C GLU A 291 29.43 12.79 26.41
N SER A 292 30.13 11.94 25.66
CA SER A 292 31.51 11.56 26.00
C SER A 292 32.49 12.74 26.04
N GLY A 293 32.32 13.72 25.15
CA GLY A 293 33.14 14.94 25.15
C GLY A 293 32.84 15.90 26.32
N MET A 294 31.62 15.88 26.87
CA MET A 294 31.28 16.61 28.10
C MET A 294 31.85 15.91 29.33
N ASP A 295 31.73 14.58 29.41
CA ASP A 295 32.27 13.79 30.52
C ASP A 295 33.78 14.01 30.68
N LEU A 296 34.54 13.97 29.58
CA LEU A 296 35.99 14.25 29.59
C LEU A 296 36.33 15.68 30.04
N ARG A 297 35.47 16.65 29.73
CA ARG A 297 35.66 18.05 30.18
C ARG A 297 35.31 18.25 31.64
N GLU A 298 34.27 17.58 32.15
CA GLU A 298 33.92 17.60 33.57
C GLU A 298 34.97 16.89 34.41
N GLU A 299 35.44 15.73 33.98
CA GLU A 299 36.54 14.99 34.64
C GLU A 299 37.81 15.85 34.70
N GLY A 300 38.18 16.51 33.59
CA GLY A 300 39.32 17.44 33.56
C GLY A 300 39.15 18.66 34.49
N ARG A 301 37.94 19.19 34.67
CA ARG A 301 37.68 20.27 35.63
C ARG A 301 37.79 19.80 37.07
N MET A 302 37.22 18.65 37.42
CA MET A 302 37.31 18.11 38.78
C MET A 302 38.76 17.82 39.19
N VAL A 303 39.58 17.30 38.27
CA VAL A 303 41.03 17.11 38.51
C VAL A 303 41.71 18.46 38.74
N ALA A 304 41.41 19.49 37.93
CA ALA A 304 42.00 20.81 38.08
C ALA A 304 41.60 21.52 39.39
N GLU A 305 40.36 21.37 39.85
CA GLU A 305 39.90 21.92 41.13
C GLU A 305 40.53 21.21 42.32
N ASN A 306 40.60 19.88 42.33
CA ASN A 306 41.28 19.12 43.39
C ASN A 306 42.78 19.44 43.48
N THR A 307 43.42 19.76 42.35
CA THR A 307 44.82 20.19 42.33
C THR A 307 45.02 21.58 42.94
N ARG A 308 44.00 22.45 42.89
CA ARG A 308 44.06 23.81 43.47
C ARG A 308 43.71 23.87 44.95
N SER A 309 42.92 22.93 45.48
CA SER A 309 42.51 22.90 46.89
C SER A 309 43.48 22.12 47.81
N GLY A 310 44.50 21.46 47.25
CA GLY A 310 45.48 20.66 47.98
C GLY A 310 46.79 21.39 48.34
N VAL A 311 46.84 22.73 48.24
CA VAL A 311 48.00 23.58 48.59
C VAL A 311 47.65 24.45 49.79
#